data_AF-A0A7X3UU44-F1
#
_entry.id   AF-A0A7X3UU44-F1
#
_cell.length_a   1.000
_cell.length_b   1.000
_cell.length_c   1.000
_cell.angle_alpha   90.00
_cell.angle_beta   90.00
_cell.angle_gamma   90.00
#
_symmetry.space_group_name_H-M   'P 1'
#
loop_
_entity.id
_entity.type
_entity.pdbx_description
1 polymer ?
#
loop_
_entity_poly.entity_id
_entity_poly.type
_entity_poly.pdbx_seq_one_letter_code
_entity_poly.pdbx_strand_id
1 'polypeptide(L)'
;MKKSFDQTELEKLSPQIDPAVLKDFLDRMDPDYFLEFSTRTVAEHVTLANTLTMEEPCTLLVQPANDANRYRLTIVAYDYFAEFATICGLLSAYGFDIREALVFTYHDDPVSASKTLRHMRAPKWPIRRSRQQPGLFKRKVVDVFQVQLLPGTTFNAAMEQELSQDLSHMICLLESRKLQEVRNYVNRKLAETLGQRKTATSALVHPVEIFFNNARSTRDTVVDIRGTDSPAFLYAFTNALAMRGLYFSKAVIDGDGIRVRNRFFVRDRHGKKIVSAQEQQE
;
A
#
# COMPACT_ATOMS: atom_id res chain seq x y z
N MET A 1 9.76 24.11 -7.46
CA MET A 1 8.49 24.42 -6.76
C MET A 1 7.61 23.19 -6.83
N LYS A 2 7.40 22.45 -5.72
CA LYS A 2 6.31 21.46 -5.65
C LYS A 2 5.01 22.26 -5.88
N LYS A 3 4.24 21.90 -6.92
CA LYS A 3 2.92 22.51 -7.13
C LYS A 3 2.03 22.07 -5.97
N SER A 4 1.50 23.03 -5.23
CA SER A 4 0.57 22.77 -4.13
C SER A 4 -0.71 22.15 -4.67
N PHE A 5 -1.30 21.25 -3.89
CA PHE A 5 -2.64 20.74 -4.12
C PHE A 5 -3.68 21.89 -4.07
N ASP A 6 -4.66 21.85 -4.98
CA ASP A 6 -5.79 22.77 -5.06
C ASP A 6 -7.09 22.00 -5.37
N GLN A 7 -8.06 22.06 -4.45
CA GLN A 7 -9.33 21.33 -4.57
C GLN A 7 -10.21 21.82 -5.73
N THR A 8 -10.23 23.13 -6.01
CA THR A 8 -11.03 23.69 -7.12
C THR A 8 -10.43 23.31 -8.47
N GLU A 9 -9.11 23.24 -8.57
CA GLU A 9 -8.44 22.69 -9.75
C GLU A 9 -8.72 21.18 -9.90
N LEU A 10 -8.74 20.41 -8.80
CA LEU A 10 -9.07 18.98 -8.83
C LEU A 10 -10.47 18.74 -9.40
N GLU A 11 -11.49 19.47 -8.94
CA GLU A 11 -12.86 19.37 -9.45
C GLU A 11 -12.94 19.62 -10.97
N LYS A 12 -12.12 20.55 -11.49
CA LYS A 12 -12.04 20.83 -12.94
C LYS A 12 -11.32 19.74 -13.72
N LEU A 13 -10.33 19.07 -13.12
CA LEU A 13 -9.58 17.98 -13.74
C LEU A 13 -10.32 16.63 -13.67
N SER A 14 -11.37 16.54 -12.87
CA SER A 14 -12.15 15.31 -12.66
C SER A 14 -13.66 15.49 -12.92
N PRO A 15 -14.10 16.09 -14.06
CA PRO A 15 -15.51 16.38 -14.33
C PRO A 15 -16.39 15.12 -14.44
N GLN A 16 -15.80 13.96 -14.71
CA GLN A 16 -16.47 12.67 -14.82
C GLN A 16 -16.70 11.96 -13.48
N ILE A 17 -16.08 12.44 -12.40
CA ILE A 17 -16.14 11.79 -11.08
C ILE A 17 -17.33 12.36 -10.31
N ASP A 18 -18.11 11.47 -9.69
CA ASP A 18 -19.21 11.88 -8.81
C ASP A 18 -18.67 12.77 -7.67
N PRO A 19 -19.22 13.98 -7.46
CA PRO A 19 -18.78 14.87 -6.38
C PRO A 19 -18.78 14.22 -4.99
N ALA A 20 -19.67 13.25 -4.74
CA ALA A 20 -19.70 12.51 -3.48
C ALA A 20 -18.48 11.59 -3.32
N VAL A 21 -18.03 10.95 -4.41
CA VAL A 21 -16.82 10.12 -4.43
C VAL A 21 -15.58 10.97 -4.24
N LEU A 22 -15.54 12.13 -4.90
CA LEU A 22 -14.44 13.08 -4.75
C LEU A 22 -14.34 13.58 -3.31
N LYS A 23 -15.47 13.97 -2.71
CA LYS A 23 -15.52 14.39 -1.31
C LYS A 23 -15.10 13.28 -0.34
N ASP A 24 -15.56 12.04 -0.55
CA ASP A 24 -15.15 10.89 0.27
C ASP A 24 -13.63 10.66 0.21
N PHE A 25 -13.03 10.77 -0.99
CA PHE A 25 -11.59 10.67 -1.16
C PHE A 25 -10.85 11.76 -0.39
N LEU A 26 -11.27 13.02 -0.51
CA LEU A 26 -10.63 14.16 0.14
C LEU A 26 -10.74 14.10 1.67
N ASP A 27 -11.90 13.73 2.19
CA ASP A 27 -12.15 13.71 3.63
C ASP A 27 -11.43 12.56 4.34
N ARG A 28 -11.25 11.42 3.67
CA ARG A 28 -10.74 10.19 4.29
C ARG A 28 -9.27 9.94 4.02
N MET A 29 -8.68 10.51 2.99
CA MET A 29 -7.26 10.31 2.69
C MET A 29 -6.36 10.93 3.78
N ASP A 30 -5.20 10.32 4.04
CA ASP A 30 -4.21 10.88 4.97
C ASP A 30 -3.79 12.29 4.50
N PRO A 31 -3.81 13.33 5.35
CA PRO A 31 -3.48 14.71 4.94
C PRO A 31 -2.10 14.86 4.32
N ASP A 32 -1.11 14.05 4.72
CA ASP A 32 0.25 14.11 4.17
C ASP A 32 0.27 13.70 2.69
N TYR A 33 -0.71 12.93 2.22
CA TYR A 33 -0.87 12.58 0.80
C TYR A 33 -0.92 13.83 -0.09
N PHE A 34 -1.69 14.86 0.32
CA PHE A 34 -1.87 16.09 -0.46
C PHE A 34 -0.63 17.01 -0.39
N LEU A 35 0.31 16.74 0.52
CA LEU A 35 1.61 17.42 0.58
C LEU A 35 2.63 16.77 -0.36
N GLU A 36 2.44 15.49 -0.70
CA GLU A 36 3.33 14.75 -1.59
C GLU A 36 2.93 14.84 -3.06
N PHE A 37 1.63 14.87 -3.37
CA PHE A 37 1.14 14.80 -4.75
C PHE A 37 0.57 16.13 -5.27
N SER A 38 0.86 16.42 -6.54
CA SER A 38 0.28 17.56 -7.24
C SER A 38 -1.20 17.33 -7.55
N THR A 39 -1.99 18.39 -7.76
CA THR A 39 -3.42 18.28 -8.11
C THR A 39 -3.68 17.36 -9.30
N ARG A 40 -2.82 17.40 -10.34
CA ARG A 40 -2.93 16.52 -11.51
C ARG A 40 -2.75 15.05 -11.14
N THR A 41 -1.74 14.75 -10.32
CA THR A 41 -1.49 13.39 -9.84
C THR A 41 -2.62 12.91 -8.95
N VAL A 42 -3.18 13.78 -8.10
CA VAL A 42 -4.37 13.46 -7.31
C VAL A 42 -5.56 13.14 -8.22
N ALA A 43 -5.79 13.89 -9.30
CA ALA A 43 -6.85 13.61 -10.26
C ALA A 43 -6.69 12.24 -10.94
N GLU A 44 -5.46 11.84 -11.27
CA GLU A 44 -5.15 10.51 -11.80
C GLU A 44 -5.49 9.43 -10.77
N HIS A 45 -5.04 9.59 -9.52
CA HIS A 45 -5.32 8.63 -8.45
C HIS A 45 -6.81 8.53 -8.11
N VAL A 46 -7.55 9.64 -8.13
CA VAL A 46 -9.01 9.64 -7.95
C VAL A 46 -9.70 8.90 -9.09
N THR A 47 -9.22 9.08 -10.34
CA THR A 47 -9.75 8.37 -11.50
C THR A 47 -9.55 6.85 -11.35
N LEU A 48 -8.36 6.41 -10.94
CA LEU A 48 -8.08 5.01 -10.63
C LEU A 48 -8.91 4.50 -9.44
N ALA A 49 -9.07 5.30 -8.37
CA ALA A 49 -9.90 4.92 -7.23
C ALA A 49 -11.38 4.75 -7.60
N ASN A 50 -11.85 5.44 -8.65
CA ASN A 50 -13.21 5.38 -9.14
C ASN A 50 -13.46 4.18 -10.09
N THR A 51 -12.41 3.50 -10.57
CA THR A 51 -12.57 2.25 -11.35
C THR A 51 -12.74 1.03 -10.46
N LEU A 52 -12.46 1.14 -9.16
CA LEU A 52 -12.55 0.02 -8.23
C LEU A 52 -13.99 -0.48 -8.08
N THR A 53 -14.18 -1.79 -8.23
CA THR A 53 -15.43 -2.50 -7.93
C THR A 53 -15.13 -3.69 -7.02
N MET A 54 -16.15 -4.45 -6.62
CA MET A 54 -15.92 -5.67 -5.82
C MET A 54 -15.24 -6.75 -6.67
N GLU A 55 -15.47 -6.75 -7.97
CA GLU A 55 -14.88 -7.66 -8.95
C GLU A 55 -13.47 -7.22 -9.39
N GLU A 56 -13.23 -5.91 -9.43
CA GLU A 56 -11.95 -5.28 -9.74
C GLU A 56 -11.47 -4.46 -8.54
N PRO A 57 -10.97 -5.10 -7.46
CA PRO A 57 -10.68 -4.43 -6.20
C PRO A 57 -9.29 -3.76 -6.17
N CYS A 58 -8.53 -3.85 -7.27
CA CYS A 58 -7.19 -3.32 -7.42
C CYS A 58 -6.99 -2.82 -8.85
N THR A 59 -6.25 -1.74 -9.02
CA THR A 59 -5.85 -1.22 -10.33
C THR A 59 -4.37 -0.86 -10.30
N LEU A 60 -3.64 -1.26 -11.34
CA LEU A 60 -2.23 -0.95 -11.55
C LEU A 60 -2.10 0.00 -12.74
N LEU A 61 -1.40 1.12 -12.54
CA LEU A 61 -0.92 2.00 -13.59
C LEU A 61 0.61 1.92 -13.65
N VAL A 62 1.15 1.57 -14.81
CA VAL A 62 2.59 1.51 -15.07
C VAL A 62 2.99 2.68 -15.95
N GLN A 63 4.01 3.41 -15.53
CA GLN A 63 4.59 4.50 -16.30
C GLN A 63 6.12 4.30 -16.39
N PRO A 64 6.72 4.24 -17.59
CA PRO A 64 8.17 4.24 -17.69
C PRO A 64 8.72 5.57 -17.18
N ALA A 65 9.83 5.51 -16.44
CA ALA A 65 10.60 6.70 -16.08
C ALA A 65 11.57 7.05 -17.23
N ASN A 66 12.36 8.12 -17.05
CA ASN A 66 13.30 8.59 -18.07
C ASN A 66 14.39 7.55 -18.44
N ASP A 67 14.60 6.53 -17.60
CA ASP A 67 15.55 5.44 -17.82
C ASP A 67 14.83 4.15 -18.20
N ALA A 68 15.37 3.40 -19.17
CA ALA A 68 14.74 2.21 -19.75
C ALA A 68 14.40 1.07 -18.75
N ASN A 69 15.04 1.05 -17.58
CA ASN A 69 14.82 0.03 -16.55
C ASN A 69 14.12 0.56 -15.30
N ARG A 70 13.64 1.82 -15.31
CA ARG A 70 12.95 2.42 -14.16
C ARG A 70 11.49 2.67 -14.49
N TYR A 71 10.63 2.40 -13.53
CA TYR A 71 9.18 2.55 -13.68
C TYR A 71 8.61 3.24 -12.45
N ARG A 72 7.57 4.04 -12.67
CA ARG A 72 6.63 4.42 -11.64
C ARG A 72 5.43 3.48 -11.72
N LEU A 73 5.14 2.81 -10.62
CA LEU A 73 3.95 1.98 -10.48
C LEU A 73 3.00 2.68 -9.51
N THR A 74 1.78 2.96 -9.93
CA THR A 74 0.72 3.44 -9.06
C THR A 74 -0.29 2.31 -8.89
N ILE A 75 -0.46 1.85 -7.65
CA ILE A 75 -1.43 0.82 -7.28
C ILE A 75 -2.50 1.49 -6.42
N VAL A 76 -3.75 1.36 -6.84
CA VAL A 76 -4.91 1.82 -6.06
C VAL A 76 -5.79 0.61 -5.80
N ALA A 77 -6.10 0.35 -4.53
CA ALA A 77 -6.83 -0.85 -4.15
C ALA A 77 -7.80 -0.59 -2.98
N TYR A 78 -8.71 -1.53 -2.75
CA TYR A 78 -9.35 -1.65 -1.44
C TYR A 78 -8.34 -2.09 -0.39
N ASP A 79 -8.36 -1.40 0.74
CA ASP A 79 -7.45 -1.63 1.84
C ASP A 79 -7.85 -2.86 2.66
N TYR A 80 -6.92 -3.80 2.75
CA TYR A 80 -7.03 -5.01 3.57
C TYR A 80 -5.76 -5.23 4.38
N PHE A 81 -5.87 -6.00 5.46
CA PHE A 81 -4.72 -6.37 6.26
C PHE A 81 -3.68 -7.13 5.43
N ALA A 82 -2.39 -6.78 5.59
CA ALA A 82 -1.24 -7.33 4.87
C ALA A 82 -1.14 -7.03 3.37
N GLU A 83 -1.95 -6.11 2.84
CA GLU A 83 -1.92 -5.71 1.42
C GLU A 83 -0.57 -5.12 1.01
N PHE A 84 -0.05 -4.12 1.74
CA PHE A 84 1.24 -3.51 1.42
C PHE A 84 2.40 -4.51 1.37
N ALA A 85 2.45 -5.46 2.31
CA ALA A 85 3.43 -6.54 2.30
C ALA A 85 3.28 -7.42 1.05
N THR A 86 2.03 -7.75 0.70
CA THR A 86 1.72 -8.56 -0.48
C THR A 86 2.15 -7.88 -1.78
N ILE A 87 1.89 -6.58 -1.92
CA ILE A 87 2.35 -5.77 -3.05
C ILE A 87 3.87 -5.79 -3.14
N CYS A 88 4.58 -5.49 -2.05
CA CYS A 88 6.05 -5.49 -2.03
C CYS A 88 6.63 -6.84 -2.48
N GLY A 89 6.02 -7.94 -2.03
CA GLY A 89 6.43 -9.28 -2.41
C GLY A 89 6.17 -9.61 -3.88
N LEU A 90 5.00 -9.23 -4.42
CA LEU A 90 4.71 -9.39 -5.85
C LEU A 90 5.67 -8.57 -6.72
N LEU A 91 5.89 -7.29 -6.41
CA LEU A 91 6.85 -6.46 -7.14
C LEU A 91 8.25 -7.11 -7.16
N SER A 92 8.72 -7.57 -6.00
CA SER A 92 10.00 -8.29 -5.89
C SER A 92 10.01 -9.58 -6.73
N ALA A 93 8.91 -10.33 -6.75
CA ALA A 93 8.77 -11.56 -7.52
C ALA A 93 8.75 -11.31 -9.04
N TYR A 94 8.29 -10.15 -9.50
CA TYR A 94 8.41 -9.72 -10.90
C TYR A 94 9.79 -9.13 -11.25
N GLY A 95 10.72 -9.14 -10.28
CA GLY A 95 12.09 -8.67 -10.48
C GLY A 95 12.26 -7.16 -10.37
N PHE A 96 11.29 -6.47 -9.78
CA PHE A 96 11.43 -5.07 -9.41
C PHE A 96 12.18 -4.92 -8.09
N ASP A 97 13.15 -4.03 -8.09
CA ASP A 97 13.81 -3.49 -6.91
C ASP A 97 13.12 -2.18 -6.52
N ILE A 98 12.64 -2.07 -5.28
CA ILE A 98 11.84 -0.92 -4.82
C ILE A 98 12.80 0.15 -4.31
N ARG A 99 12.91 1.26 -5.05
CA ARG A 99 13.81 2.37 -4.72
C ARG A 99 13.15 3.39 -3.81
N GLU A 100 11.93 3.76 -4.15
CA GLU A 100 11.12 4.68 -3.35
C GLU A 100 9.67 4.17 -3.34
N ALA A 101 8.95 4.48 -2.27
CA ALA A 101 7.52 4.22 -2.21
C ALA A 101 6.83 5.22 -1.28
N LEU A 102 5.64 5.63 -1.69
CA LEU A 102 4.72 6.46 -0.92
C LEU A 102 3.40 5.72 -0.81
N VAL A 103 3.03 5.35 0.40
CA VAL A 103 1.88 4.50 0.71
C VAL A 103 0.96 5.31 1.60
N PHE A 104 -0.27 5.51 1.15
CA PHE A 104 -1.27 6.28 1.90
C PHE A 104 -2.60 5.56 1.91
N THR A 105 -3.12 5.31 3.11
CA THR A 105 -4.39 4.63 3.30
C THR A 105 -5.44 5.57 3.85
N TYR A 106 -6.69 5.35 3.46
CA TYR A 106 -7.84 6.03 4.05
C TYR A 106 -7.83 5.85 5.56
N HIS A 107 -8.07 6.94 6.27
CA HIS A 107 -8.40 6.91 7.69
C HIS A 107 -9.76 6.25 7.93
N ASP A 108 -9.94 5.78 9.16
CA ASP A 108 -11.23 5.27 9.62
C ASP A 108 -12.28 6.37 9.57
N ASP A 109 -13.42 6.05 8.95
CA ASP A 109 -14.62 6.88 9.07
C ASP A 109 -15.09 6.82 10.53
N PRO A 110 -15.21 7.95 11.25
CA PRO A 110 -15.71 7.97 12.62
C PRO A 110 -17.08 7.30 12.77
N VAL A 111 -17.90 7.25 11.71
CA VAL A 111 -19.20 6.57 11.71
C VAL A 111 -19.04 5.04 11.65
N SER A 112 -18.04 4.53 10.93
CA SER A 112 -17.81 3.08 10.78
C SER A 112 -17.18 2.47 12.04
N ALA A 113 -16.33 3.22 12.75
CA ALA A 113 -15.79 2.82 14.06
C ALA A 113 -16.89 2.54 15.11
N SER A 114 -18.05 3.22 15.00
CA SER A 114 -19.20 3.02 15.90
C SER A 114 -20.01 1.76 15.59
N LYS A 115 -19.93 1.21 14.37
CA LYS A 115 -20.68 0.01 13.96
C LYS A 115 -19.99 -1.28 14.41
N THR A 116 -18.67 -1.31 14.49
CA THR A 116 -17.90 -2.48 14.94
C THR A 116 -18.16 -2.84 16.41
N LEU A 117 -18.65 -1.89 17.21
CA LEU A 117 -19.01 -2.07 18.63
C LEU A 117 -20.52 -2.30 18.87
N ARG A 118 -21.36 -2.29 17.84
CA ARG A 118 -22.83 -2.43 17.97
C ARG A 118 -23.38 -3.62 17.18
N HIS A 119 -22.76 -4.79 17.32
CA HIS A 119 -23.46 -6.05 17.11
C HIS A 119 -24.29 -6.42 18.35
N MET A 120 -25.30 -5.61 18.70
CA MET A 120 -26.51 -6.05 19.42
C MET A 120 -27.60 -4.98 19.24
N ARG A 121 -28.73 -5.38 18.63
CA ARG A 121 -29.99 -4.64 18.36
C ARG A 121 -30.12 -3.99 16.98
N ALA A 122 -30.93 -4.64 16.14
CA ALA A 122 -31.41 -4.13 14.85
C ALA A 122 -32.28 -2.87 15.03
N PRO A 123 -32.04 -1.78 14.29
CA PRO A 123 -32.99 -0.67 14.21
C PRO A 123 -34.16 -1.06 13.30
N LYS A 124 -35.37 -0.93 13.82
CA LYS A 124 -36.62 -1.06 13.06
C LYS A 124 -36.93 0.27 12.35
N TRP A 125 -36.32 0.59 11.20
CA TRP A 125 -36.85 1.60 10.26
C TRP A 125 -36.55 1.16 8.82
N PRO A 126 -37.44 1.42 7.83
CA PRO A 126 -37.24 0.98 6.47
C PRO A 126 -36.23 1.91 5.80
N ILE A 127 -34.95 1.52 5.77
CA ILE A 127 -33.95 2.20 4.96
C ILE A 127 -34.30 1.93 3.50
N ARG A 128 -34.78 2.97 2.80
CA ARG A 128 -34.88 2.98 1.33
C ARG A 128 -33.55 2.48 0.77
N ARG A 129 -33.58 1.33 0.10
CA ARG A 129 -32.48 0.80 -0.72
C ARG A 129 -32.23 1.76 -1.90
N SER A 130 -31.58 2.90 -1.67
CA SER A 130 -30.84 3.52 -2.76
C SER A 130 -29.73 2.53 -3.11
N ARG A 131 -29.65 2.14 -4.39
CA ARG A 131 -28.60 1.27 -4.94
C ARG A 131 -27.27 1.55 -4.23
N GLN A 132 -26.83 0.61 -3.39
CA GLN A 132 -25.56 0.72 -2.69
C GLN A 132 -24.47 0.73 -3.77
N GLN A 133 -23.90 1.89 -4.07
CA GLN A 133 -22.71 1.97 -4.92
C GLN A 133 -21.57 1.30 -4.13
N PRO A 134 -21.06 0.15 -4.59
CA PRO A 134 -19.93 -0.51 -3.97
C PRO A 134 -18.70 0.38 -4.23
N GLY A 135 -18.23 1.13 -3.23
CA GLY A 135 -17.06 2.00 -3.40
C GLY A 135 -16.92 3.14 -2.40
N LEU A 136 -18.02 3.60 -1.78
CA LEU A 136 -18.00 4.70 -0.80
C LEU A 136 -17.73 4.24 0.66
N PHE A 137 -17.91 2.94 0.97
CA PHE A 137 -17.80 2.46 2.36
C PHE A 137 -16.50 1.72 2.68
N LYS A 138 -15.75 1.28 1.67
CA LYS A 138 -14.48 0.58 1.88
C LYS A 138 -13.34 1.59 2.00
N ARG A 139 -12.35 1.27 2.83
CA ARG A 139 -11.09 2.03 2.85
C ARG A 139 -10.35 1.72 1.55
N LYS A 140 -9.65 2.72 1.03
CA LYS A 140 -8.80 2.59 -0.15
C LYS A 140 -7.37 2.93 0.24
N VAL A 141 -6.45 2.42 -0.55
CA VAL A 141 -5.03 2.69 -0.43
C VAL A 141 -4.52 3.17 -1.78
N VAL A 142 -3.60 4.13 -1.75
CA VAL A 142 -2.88 4.64 -2.92
C VAL A 142 -1.39 4.48 -2.65
N ASP A 143 -0.79 3.55 -3.39
CA ASP A 143 0.61 3.22 -3.28
C ASP A 143 1.33 3.60 -4.56
N VAL A 144 2.33 4.47 -4.44
CA VAL A 144 3.15 4.93 -5.57
C VAL A 144 4.57 4.47 -5.35
N PHE A 145 5.05 3.57 -6.20
CA PHE A 145 6.40 3.01 -6.16
C PHE A 145 7.24 3.58 -7.30
N GLN A 146 8.49 3.92 -6.98
CA GLN A 146 9.56 4.04 -7.96
C GLN A 146 10.38 2.76 -7.90
N VAL A 147 10.37 2.02 -8.99
CA VAL A 147 11.02 0.71 -9.07
C VAL A 147 12.05 0.69 -10.18
N GLN A 148 13.01 -0.20 -10.02
CA GLN A 148 14.00 -0.50 -11.03
C GLN A 148 14.01 -2.00 -11.33
N LEU A 149 13.99 -2.39 -12.60
CA LEU A 149 14.20 -3.79 -12.94
C LEU A 149 15.60 -4.23 -12.55
N LEU A 150 15.67 -5.41 -11.94
CA LEU A 150 16.94 -6.05 -11.67
C LEU A 150 17.68 -6.37 -12.98
N PRO A 151 19.03 -6.42 -12.97
CA PRO A 151 19.80 -6.72 -14.18
C PRO A 151 19.40 -8.05 -14.82
N GLY A 152 19.25 -8.05 -16.15
CA GLY A 152 18.86 -9.24 -16.92
C GLY A 152 17.37 -9.58 -16.86
N THR A 153 16.55 -8.77 -16.19
CA THR A 153 15.08 -8.90 -16.21
C THR A 153 14.48 -8.01 -17.30
N THR A 154 13.42 -8.49 -17.93
CA THR A 154 12.60 -7.70 -18.85
C THR A 154 11.21 -7.53 -18.24
N PHE A 155 10.53 -6.47 -18.65
CA PHE A 155 9.13 -6.24 -18.28
C PHE A 155 8.39 -5.77 -19.52
N ASN A 156 7.41 -6.57 -19.94
CA ASN A 156 6.63 -6.32 -21.15
C ASN A 156 5.14 -6.27 -20.81
N ALA A 157 4.31 -5.93 -21.81
CA ALA A 157 2.86 -5.81 -21.62
C ALA A 157 2.19 -7.10 -21.10
N ALA A 158 2.69 -8.29 -21.46
CA ALA A 158 2.13 -9.54 -20.96
C ALA A 158 2.43 -9.73 -19.47
N MET A 159 3.65 -9.41 -19.02
CA MET A 159 4.03 -9.43 -17.61
C MET A 159 3.29 -8.37 -16.81
N GLU A 160 3.03 -7.19 -17.39
CA GLU A 160 2.22 -6.15 -16.77
C GLU A 160 0.77 -6.62 -16.53
N GLN A 161 0.16 -7.27 -17.52
CA GLN A 161 -1.17 -7.86 -17.38
C GLN A 161 -1.20 -8.97 -16.33
N GLU A 162 -0.18 -9.83 -16.30
CA GLU A 162 -0.05 -10.88 -15.29
C GLU A 162 0.10 -10.28 -13.89
N LEU A 163 0.93 -9.24 -13.72
CA LEU A 163 1.12 -8.56 -12.43
C LEU A 163 -0.19 -7.91 -11.96
N SER A 164 -0.94 -7.29 -12.87
CA SER A 164 -2.25 -6.72 -12.56
C SER A 164 -3.25 -7.79 -12.09
N GLN A 165 -3.31 -8.94 -12.77
CA GLN A 165 -4.15 -10.06 -12.39
C GLN A 165 -3.76 -10.67 -11.04
N ASP A 166 -2.45 -10.82 -10.80
CA ASP A 166 -1.92 -11.30 -9.53
C ASP A 166 -2.28 -10.36 -8.38
N LEU A 167 -2.12 -9.05 -8.57
CA LEU A 167 -2.51 -8.06 -7.58
C LEU A 167 -3.99 -8.18 -7.24
N SER A 168 -4.88 -8.15 -8.25
CA SER A 168 -6.32 -8.30 -8.03
C SER A 168 -6.68 -9.61 -7.33
N HIS A 169 -6.09 -10.73 -7.76
CA HIS A 169 -6.30 -12.03 -7.11
C HIS A 169 -5.84 -12.03 -5.64
N MET A 170 -4.68 -11.45 -5.35
CA MET A 170 -4.19 -11.36 -3.98
C MET A 170 -5.11 -10.50 -3.10
N ILE A 171 -5.60 -9.37 -3.60
CA ILE A 171 -6.56 -8.52 -2.88
C ILE A 171 -7.86 -9.29 -2.57
N CYS A 172 -8.38 -10.09 -3.50
CA CYS A 172 -9.54 -10.96 -3.26
C CYS A 172 -9.29 -12.02 -2.16
N LEU A 173 -8.09 -12.62 -2.14
CA LEU A 173 -7.72 -13.57 -1.09
C LEU A 173 -7.59 -12.89 0.27
N LEU A 174 -7.04 -11.68 0.33
CA LEU A 174 -6.96 -10.88 1.55
C LEU A 174 -8.34 -10.50 2.08
N GLU A 175 -9.28 -10.12 1.20
CA GLU A 175 -10.68 -9.90 1.57
C GLU A 175 -11.30 -11.13 2.24
N SER A 176 -11.02 -12.30 1.66
CA SER A 176 -11.47 -13.61 2.16
C SER A 176 -10.69 -14.08 3.40
N ARG A 177 -9.77 -13.26 3.95
CA ARG A 177 -8.90 -13.55 5.09
C ARG A 177 -7.99 -14.78 4.89
N LYS A 178 -7.67 -15.13 3.66
CA LYS A 178 -6.82 -16.26 3.28
C LYS A 178 -5.34 -15.88 3.29
N LEU A 179 -4.86 -15.32 4.40
CA LEU A 179 -3.49 -14.77 4.52
C LEU A 179 -2.40 -15.81 4.24
N GLN A 180 -2.62 -17.08 4.61
CA GLN A 180 -1.65 -18.13 4.35
C GLN A 180 -1.53 -18.46 2.85
N GLU A 181 -2.64 -18.46 2.11
CA GLU A 181 -2.64 -18.71 0.67
C GLU A 181 -1.88 -17.60 -0.07
N VAL A 182 -2.12 -16.33 0.30
CA VAL A 182 -1.40 -15.16 -0.23
C VAL A 182 0.11 -15.28 0.02
N ARG A 183 0.52 -15.53 1.27
CA ARG A 183 1.94 -15.68 1.61
C ARG A 183 2.60 -16.84 0.86
N ASN A 184 1.92 -17.98 0.77
CA ASN A 184 2.44 -19.14 0.04
C ASN A 184 2.60 -18.83 -1.45
N TYR A 185 1.64 -18.12 -2.06
CA TYR A 185 1.70 -17.70 -3.45
C TYR A 185 2.90 -16.79 -3.72
N VAL A 186 3.00 -15.71 -2.95
CA VAL A 186 4.07 -14.70 -3.09
C VAL A 186 5.44 -15.32 -2.80
N ASN A 187 5.59 -16.09 -1.73
CA ASN A 187 6.85 -16.74 -1.39
C ASN A 187 7.31 -17.72 -2.48
N ARG A 188 6.39 -18.48 -3.07
CA ARG A 188 6.70 -19.39 -4.17
C ARG A 188 7.19 -18.63 -5.40
N LYS A 189 6.44 -17.62 -5.84
CA LYS A 189 6.80 -16.81 -7.01
C LYS A 189 8.14 -16.09 -6.80
N LEU A 190 8.36 -15.56 -5.59
CA LEU A 190 9.62 -14.93 -5.22
C LEU A 190 10.79 -15.94 -5.22
N ALA A 191 10.59 -17.14 -4.67
CA ALA A 191 11.61 -18.18 -4.65
C ALA A 191 11.97 -18.67 -6.07
N GLU A 192 11.02 -18.74 -6.98
CA GLU A 192 11.25 -19.06 -8.40
C GLU A 192 12.13 -17.98 -9.06
N THR A 193 11.82 -16.70 -8.85
CA THR A 193 12.58 -15.57 -9.40
C THR A 193 13.98 -15.43 -8.80
N LEU A 194 14.13 -15.64 -7.49
CA LEU A 194 15.43 -15.57 -6.81
C LEU A 194 16.27 -16.83 -7.03
N GLY A 195 15.67 -18.02 -7.05
CA GLY A 195 16.37 -19.30 -7.20
C GLY A 195 16.98 -19.50 -8.60
N GLN A 196 16.37 -18.92 -9.64
CA GLN A 196 16.94 -18.88 -10.98
C GLN A 196 18.20 -17.99 -11.08
N ARG A 197 18.40 -17.10 -10.11
CA ARG A 197 19.54 -16.19 -10.04
C ARG A 197 20.58 -16.80 -9.11
N LYS A 198 21.52 -17.56 -9.69
CA LYS A 198 22.79 -17.91 -9.03
C LYS A 198 23.64 -16.65 -8.83
N THR A 199 23.19 -15.72 -8.01
CA THR A 199 24.01 -14.60 -7.55
C THR A 199 24.49 -14.96 -6.16
N ALA A 200 25.80 -14.85 -5.94
CA ALA A 200 26.48 -15.19 -4.72
C ALA A 200 25.92 -14.40 -3.53
N THR A 201 24.85 -14.87 -2.90
CA THR A 201 24.44 -14.41 -1.57
C THR A 201 25.36 -15.04 -0.54
N SER A 202 26.63 -14.63 -0.56
CA SER A 202 27.33 -14.35 0.69
C SER A 202 26.86 -12.97 1.16
N ALA A 203 25.53 -12.83 1.30
CA ALA A 203 24.93 -11.63 1.85
C ALA A 203 25.14 -11.77 3.36
N LEU A 204 26.24 -11.19 3.84
CA LEU A 204 26.39 -10.86 5.24
C LEU A 204 25.05 -10.23 5.67
N VAL A 205 24.36 -10.85 6.63
CA VAL A 205 23.17 -10.27 7.22
C VAL A 205 23.64 -9.02 7.94
N HIS A 206 23.56 -7.88 7.27
CA HIS A 206 23.93 -6.62 7.88
C HIS A 206 22.89 -6.32 8.96
N PRO A 207 23.35 -5.91 10.16
CA PRO A 207 22.42 -5.55 11.22
C PRO A 207 21.51 -4.43 10.75
N VAL A 208 20.21 -4.64 10.90
CA VAL A 208 19.18 -3.65 10.62
C VAL A 208 18.89 -2.91 11.92
N GLU A 209 18.97 -1.58 11.88
CA GLU A 209 18.61 -0.74 13.01
C GLU A 209 17.13 -0.38 12.91
N ILE A 210 16.38 -0.64 13.98
CA ILE A 210 14.95 -0.34 14.07
C ILE A 210 14.75 0.67 15.20
N PHE A 211 14.07 1.77 14.91
CA PHE A 211 13.79 2.84 15.86
C PHE A 211 12.29 3.09 15.94
N PHE A 212 11.76 3.13 17.16
CA PHE A 212 10.35 3.46 17.41
C PHE A 212 10.22 4.91 17.89
N ASN A 213 9.27 5.65 17.31
CA ASN A 213 8.97 7.02 17.69
C ASN A 213 7.46 7.26 17.81
N ASN A 214 6.93 7.02 19.00
CA ASN A 214 5.53 7.30 19.31
C ASN A 214 5.22 8.80 19.45
N ALA A 215 6.19 9.72 19.44
CA ALA A 215 5.89 11.15 19.54
C ALA A 215 5.53 11.79 18.18
N ARG A 216 5.94 11.17 17.06
CA ARG A 216 5.78 11.72 15.70
C ARG A 216 4.37 11.63 15.11
N SER A 217 3.52 10.75 15.63
CA SER A 217 2.11 10.64 15.23
C SER A 217 1.25 10.52 16.47
N THR A 218 0.09 11.16 16.48
CA THR A 218 -0.88 11.01 17.58
C THR A 218 -1.59 9.65 17.54
N ARG A 219 -1.66 8.99 16.37
CA ARG A 219 -2.46 7.77 16.15
C ARG A 219 -1.62 6.52 15.86
N ASP A 220 -0.39 6.67 15.38
CA ASP A 220 0.41 5.56 14.85
C ASP A 220 1.77 5.44 15.55
N THR A 221 2.24 4.22 15.71
CA THR A 221 3.65 3.98 16.06
C THR A 221 4.50 4.18 14.81
N VAL A 222 5.42 5.13 14.85
CA VAL A 222 6.36 5.36 13.75
C VAL A 222 7.56 4.45 13.93
N VAL A 223 7.84 3.62 12.94
CA VAL A 223 8.98 2.70 12.89
C VAL A 223 9.92 3.18 11.79
N ASP A 224 11.09 3.70 12.17
CA ASP A 224 12.17 4.04 11.24
C ASP A 224 13.16 2.87 11.17
N ILE A 225 13.53 2.47 9.95
CA ILE A 225 14.48 1.38 9.69
C ILE A 225 15.65 1.90 8.91
N ARG A 226 16.84 1.47 9.30
CA ARG A 226 18.10 1.77 8.60
C ARG A 226 18.88 0.49 8.38
N GLY A 227 19.33 0.28 7.15
CA GLY A 227 20.09 -0.91 6.78
C GLY A 227 20.61 -0.85 5.35
N THR A 228 21.24 -1.94 4.93
CA THR A 228 21.67 -2.13 3.53
C THR A 228 20.51 -2.61 2.67
N ASP A 229 20.46 -2.11 1.44
CA ASP A 229 19.48 -2.54 0.44
C ASP A 229 19.78 -3.97 0.00
N SER A 230 18.94 -4.92 0.40
CA SER A 230 19.05 -6.32 -0.05
C SER A 230 17.77 -6.73 -0.76
N PRO A 231 17.87 -7.55 -1.83
CA PRO A 231 16.70 -7.96 -2.61
C PRO A 231 15.59 -8.52 -1.71
N ALA A 232 14.36 -8.08 -1.96
CA ALA A 232 13.16 -8.49 -1.23
C ALA A 232 13.15 -8.23 0.30
N PHE A 233 14.09 -7.43 0.83
CA PHE A 233 14.12 -7.06 2.25
C PHE A 233 12.80 -6.40 2.69
N LEU A 234 12.30 -5.47 1.88
CA LEU A 234 11.07 -4.75 2.20
C LEU A 234 9.88 -5.71 2.36
N TYR A 235 9.79 -6.73 1.49
CA TYR A 235 8.78 -7.78 1.63
C TYR A 235 8.99 -8.60 2.91
N ALA A 236 10.21 -9.10 3.15
CA ALA A 236 10.50 -9.89 4.34
C ALA A 236 10.14 -9.15 5.64
N PHE A 237 10.52 -7.87 5.72
CA PHE A 237 10.24 -7.02 6.86
C PHE A 237 8.75 -6.73 7.03
N THR A 238 8.08 -6.28 5.96
CA THR A 238 6.65 -5.92 6.03
C THR A 238 5.77 -7.14 6.29
N ASN A 239 6.13 -8.30 5.74
CA ASN A 239 5.47 -9.58 6.03
C ASN A 239 5.69 -10.01 7.48
N ALA A 240 6.88 -9.81 8.06
CA ALA A 240 7.12 -10.09 9.47
C ALA A 240 6.25 -9.22 10.39
N LEU A 241 6.12 -7.93 10.10
CA LEU A 241 5.22 -7.05 10.86
C LEU A 241 3.74 -7.46 10.70
N ALA A 242 3.31 -7.81 9.49
CA ALA A 242 1.97 -8.33 9.25
C ALA A 242 1.72 -9.66 10.00
N MET A 243 2.72 -10.53 10.10
CA MET A 243 2.64 -11.76 10.91
C MET A 243 2.46 -11.46 12.41
N ARG A 244 3.02 -10.35 12.90
CA ARG A 244 2.79 -9.84 14.26
C ARG A 244 1.44 -9.14 14.43
N GLY A 245 0.61 -9.09 13.40
CA GLY A 245 -0.70 -8.44 13.46
C GLY A 245 -0.64 -6.91 13.35
N LEU A 246 0.47 -6.37 12.84
CA LEU A 246 0.64 -4.94 12.64
C LEU A 246 0.10 -4.50 11.29
N TYR A 247 -0.68 -3.43 11.32
CA TYR A 247 -1.34 -2.83 10.17
C TYR A 247 -0.62 -1.54 9.77
N PHE A 248 -0.41 -1.33 8.47
CA PHE A 248 0.22 -0.14 7.91
C PHE A 248 -0.84 0.89 7.53
N SER A 249 -0.76 2.10 8.07
CA SER A 249 -1.62 3.23 7.67
C SER A 249 -0.95 4.17 6.66
N LYS A 250 0.39 4.19 6.70
CA LYS A 250 1.25 4.99 5.83
C LYS A 250 2.66 4.40 5.81
N ALA A 251 3.34 4.49 4.69
CA ALA A 251 4.76 4.19 4.60
C ALA A 251 5.47 5.15 3.64
N VAL A 252 6.72 5.46 3.96
CA VAL A 252 7.63 6.24 3.12
C VAL A 252 8.93 5.45 3.03
N ILE A 253 9.24 4.99 1.83
CA ILE A 253 10.44 4.23 1.50
C ILE A 253 11.33 5.15 0.68
N ASP A 254 12.57 5.32 1.14
CA ASP A 254 13.57 6.17 0.51
C ASP A 254 14.92 5.44 0.53
N GLY A 255 15.47 5.22 -0.67
CA GLY A 255 16.72 4.50 -0.86
C GLY A 255 17.68 5.31 -1.72
N ASP A 256 18.78 5.79 -1.13
CA ASP A 256 19.83 6.52 -1.84
C ASP A 256 20.84 5.59 -2.56
N GLY A 257 20.51 4.30 -2.68
CA GLY A 257 21.32 3.27 -3.33
C GLY A 257 22.39 2.63 -2.45
N ILE A 258 22.69 3.17 -1.26
CA ILE A 258 23.66 2.60 -0.31
C ILE A 258 23.01 2.32 1.05
N ARG A 259 22.07 3.17 1.48
CA ARG A 259 21.34 3.02 2.73
C ARG A 259 19.85 3.16 2.50
N VAL A 260 19.12 2.18 2.99
CA VAL A 260 17.66 2.20 2.97
C VAL A 260 17.18 2.92 4.23
N ARG A 261 16.35 3.94 4.06
CA ARG A 261 15.64 4.61 5.15
C ARG A 261 14.14 4.43 4.93
N ASN A 262 13.58 3.48 5.66
CA ASN A 262 12.16 3.19 5.57
C ASN A 262 11.45 3.70 6.81
N ARG A 263 10.33 4.38 6.62
CA ARG A 263 9.46 4.81 7.70
C ARG A 263 8.10 4.19 7.52
N PHE A 264 7.63 3.48 8.54
CA PHE A 264 6.31 2.89 8.60
C PHE A 264 5.50 3.51 9.73
N PHE A 265 4.22 3.76 9.47
CA PHE A 265 3.24 4.16 10.46
C PHE A 265 2.35 2.95 10.70
N VAL A 266 2.50 2.33 11.87
CA VAL A 266 1.85 1.06 12.19
C VAL A 266 0.93 1.15 13.39
N ARG A 267 -0.10 0.30 13.38
CA ARG A 267 -1.01 0.06 14.50
C ARG A 267 -1.11 -1.44 14.77
N ASP A 268 -1.41 -1.79 16.01
CA ASP A 268 -1.76 -3.16 16.35
C ASP A 268 -3.14 -3.56 15.78
N ARG A 269 -3.51 -4.83 15.96
CA ARG A 269 -4.82 -5.38 15.58
C ARG A 269 -6.03 -4.70 16.24
N HIS A 270 -5.81 -3.90 17.30
CA HIS A 270 -6.82 -3.13 18.00
C HIS A 270 -6.87 -1.66 17.55
N GLY A 271 -6.07 -1.29 16.54
CA GLY A 271 -5.96 0.08 16.03
C GLY A 271 -5.19 1.02 16.96
N LYS A 272 -4.38 0.48 17.87
CA LYS A 272 -3.61 1.23 18.86
C LYS A 272 -2.12 1.24 18.53
N LYS A 273 -1.42 2.17 19.18
CA LYS A 273 0.04 2.29 19.12
C LYS A 273 0.70 1.21 19.97
N ILE A 274 1.85 0.73 19.52
CA ILE A 274 2.75 -0.13 20.26
C ILE A 274 3.54 0.75 21.22
N VAL A 275 3.12 0.81 22.48
CA VAL A 275 3.74 1.68 23.51
C VAL A 275 4.64 0.92 24.47
N SER A 276 4.45 -0.39 24.61
CA SER A 276 5.24 -1.22 25.50
C SER A 276 6.63 -1.44 24.92
N ALA A 277 7.68 -1.22 25.73
CA ALA A 277 9.06 -1.51 25.34
C ALA A 277 9.27 -3.00 25.05
N GLN A 278 8.56 -3.89 25.77
CA GLN A 278 8.60 -5.33 25.52
C GLN A 278 8.03 -5.67 24.14
N GLU A 279 6.87 -5.10 23.78
CA GLU A 279 6.25 -5.34 22.46
C GLU A 279 7.08 -4.79 21.30
N GLN A 280 7.87 -3.74 21.54
CA GLN A 280 8.79 -3.16 20.56
C GLN A 280 10.08 -3.98 20.39
N GLN A 281 10.48 -4.74 21.41
CA GLN A 281 11.71 -5.55 21.39
C GLN A 281 11.48 -6.94 20.77
N GLU A 282 10.26 -7.47 20.90
CA GLU A 282 9.82 -8.74 20.30
C GLU A 282 9.51 -8.63 18.79
#